data_AF-A0A380GCH8-F1
#
_entry.id   AF-A0A380GCH8-F1
#
_cell.length_a   1.000
_cell.length_b   1.000
_cell.length_c   1.000
_cell.angle_alpha   90.00
_cell.angle_beta   90.00
_cell.angle_gamma   90.00
#
_symmetry.space_group_name_H-M   'P 1'
#
loop_
_entity.id
_entity.type
_entity.pdbx_description
1 polymer ?
#
loop_
_entity_poly.entity_id
_entity_poly.type
_entity_poly.pdbx_seq_one_letter_code
_entity_poly.pdbx_strand_id
1 'polypeptide(L)'
;MTKNNVFQSEKFEPITELEFKDAKLKAKGTFMFDIQAEKYAKEDKDGNVGSGYHEILQGILNRKTIAIVQFWDCALAHLKQRPTKEEIQEVIQDVIEKEGTTLGLLQGAIQVLGESGFFKEEFKMYWFQMTQGPKMVKQEEKEEAANAVQFMKETYVTLMGKEPY
;
A
#
# COMPACT_ATOMS: atom_id res chain seq x y z
N MET A 1 27.16 6.42 -17.32
CA MET A 1 25.98 5.58 -17.60
C MET A 1 24.88 6.02 -16.65
N THR A 2 23.98 6.86 -17.12
CA THR A 2 22.74 7.19 -16.40
C THR A 2 21.98 5.87 -16.25
N LYS A 3 21.88 5.34 -15.03
CA LYS A 3 20.94 4.26 -14.74
C LYS A 3 19.57 4.83 -15.13
N ASN A 4 19.00 4.35 -16.24
CA ASN A 4 17.60 4.56 -16.53
C ASN A 4 16.85 3.91 -15.37
N ASN A 5 16.53 4.68 -14.34
CA ASN A 5 15.57 4.26 -13.35
C ASN A 5 14.28 4.06 -14.16
N VAL A 6 13.84 2.80 -14.27
CA VAL A 6 12.62 2.42 -15.01
C VAL A 6 11.38 3.14 -14.43
N PHE A 7 11.56 3.74 -13.26
CA PHE A 7 10.66 4.60 -12.55
C PHE A 7 11.12 6.06 -12.67
N GLN A 8 10.85 6.72 -13.82
CA GLN A 8 10.88 8.18 -13.86
C GLN A 8 9.91 8.72 -12.80
N SER A 9 10.13 9.92 -12.28
CA SER A 9 9.19 10.57 -11.36
C SER A 9 7.83 10.68 -12.05
N GLU A 10 6.90 9.79 -11.71
CA GLU A 10 5.56 9.74 -12.26
C GLU A 10 4.79 10.95 -11.73
N LYS A 11 3.92 11.56 -12.54
CA LYS A 11 3.08 12.67 -12.08
C LYS A 11 2.25 12.21 -10.88
N PHE A 12 2.34 12.93 -9.78
CA PHE A 12 1.65 12.59 -8.54
C PHE A 12 0.18 13.01 -8.61
N GLU A 13 -0.71 12.05 -8.88
CA GLU A 13 -2.17 12.25 -8.89
C GLU A 13 -2.85 11.12 -8.09
N PRO A 14 -2.79 11.18 -6.75
CA PRO A 14 -3.29 10.14 -5.89
C PRO A 14 -4.82 10.02 -5.98
N ILE A 15 -5.29 8.82 -6.31
CA ILE A 15 -6.71 8.47 -6.35
C ILE A 15 -7.13 8.03 -4.95
N THR A 16 -7.76 8.95 -4.21
CA THR A 16 -8.30 8.70 -2.86
C THR A 16 -9.83 8.62 -2.83
N GLU A 17 -10.47 8.72 -4.00
CA GLU A 17 -11.92 8.59 -4.19
C GLU A 17 -12.20 7.72 -5.41
N LEU A 18 -13.18 6.82 -5.31
CA LEU A 18 -13.69 6.02 -6.43
C LEU A 18 -15.13 6.41 -6.76
N GLU A 19 -15.47 6.39 -8.04
CA GLU A 19 -16.82 6.67 -8.54
C GLU A 19 -17.57 5.35 -8.74
N PHE A 20 -18.54 5.11 -7.88
CA PHE A 20 -19.53 4.04 -8.02
C PHE A 20 -20.79 4.61 -8.66
N LYS A 21 -21.64 3.73 -9.21
CA LYS A 21 -22.85 4.09 -9.96
C LYS A 21 -23.69 5.22 -9.32
N ASP A 22 -23.88 5.15 -8.01
CA ASP A 22 -24.75 6.08 -7.27
C ASP A 22 -23.99 6.98 -6.28
N ALA A 23 -22.67 6.85 -6.16
CA ALA A 23 -21.90 7.59 -5.16
C ALA A 23 -20.41 7.68 -5.48
N LYS A 24 -19.81 8.82 -5.12
CA LYS A 24 -18.35 8.97 -5.05
C LYS A 24 -17.90 8.69 -3.62
N LEU A 25 -17.11 7.63 -3.43
CA LEU A 25 -16.71 7.15 -2.10
C LEU A 25 -15.23 7.43 -1.84
N LYS A 26 -14.95 7.98 -0.67
CA LYS A 26 -13.59 8.36 -0.24
C LYS A 26 -12.95 7.29 0.63
N ALA A 27 -11.73 6.91 0.29
CA ALA A 27 -10.89 6.04 1.12
C ALA A 27 -10.54 6.72 2.45
N LYS A 28 -10.65 5.99 3.56
CA LYS A 28 -10.25 6.48 4.89
C LYS A 28 -9.50 5.43 5.68
N GLY A 29 -8.37 5.83 6.27
CA GLY A 29 -7.75 5.08 7.36
C GLY A 29 -8.53 5.33 8.64
N THR A 30 -9.19 4.32 9.19
CA THR A 30 -10.02 4.37 10.42
C THR A 30 -9.81 3.10 11.23
N PHE A 31 -10.34 2.99 12.45
CA PHE A 31 -10.37 1.72 13.19
C PHE A 31 -11.01 0.58 12.39
N MET A 32 -12.04 0.87 11.59
CA MET A 32 -12.70 -0.14 10.76
C MET A 32 -11.80 -0.64 9.63
N PHE A 33 -10.83 0.15 9.19
CA PHE A 33 -9.82 -0.32 8.24
C PHE A 33 -9.02 -1.47 8.88
N ASP A 34 -8.51 -1.25 10.08
CA ASP A 34 -7.62 -2.19 10.76
C ASP A 34 -8.35 -3.51 11.08
N ILE A 35 -9.56 -3.39 11.66
CA ILE A 35 -10.44 -4.54 11.91
C ILE A 35 -10.73 -5.31 10.61
N GLN A 36 -10.95 -4.59 9.51
CA GLN A 36 -11.24 -5.24 8.23
C GLN A 36 -9.99 -5.90 7.63
N ALA A 37 -8.81 -5.34 7.87
CA ALA A 37 -7.55 -5.80 7.32
C ALA A 37 -7.14 -7.18 7.84
N GLU A 38 -7.57 -7.56 9.06
CA GLU A 38 -7.28 -8.87 9.67
C GLU A 38 -7.64 -10.07 8.77
N LYS A 39 -8.65 -9.95 7.89
CA LYS A 39 -8.98 -11.05 6.95
C LYS A 39 -7.91 -11.27 5.87
N TYR A 40 -6.99 -10.33 5.71
CA TYR A 40 -5.88 -10.36 4.77
C TYR A 40 -4.55 -10.66 5.45
N ALA A 41 -4.55 -10.84 6.78
CA ALA A 41 -3.41 -11.35 7.50
C ALA A 41 -2.94 -12.68 6.91
N LYS A 42 -1.62 -12.89 6.94
CA LYS A 42 -1.01 -14.15 6.53
C LYS A 42 -0.30 -14.80 7.70
N GLU A 43 -0.40 -16.11 7.73
CA GLU A 43 0.36 -16.96 8.63
C GLU A 43 1.76 -17.16 8.06
N ASP A 44 2.78 -16.98 8.90
CA ASP A 44 4.15 -17.31 8.55
C ASP A 44 4.41 -18.83 8.63
N LYS A 45 5.64 -19.24 8.37
CA LYS A 45 6.02 -20.68 8.37
C LYS A 45 5.95 -21.32 9.76
N ASP A 46 5.94 -20.51 10.82
CA ASP A 46 5.97 -20.94 12.21
C ASP A 46 4.57 -20.87 12.85
N GLY A 47 3.55 -20.49 12.08
CA GLY A 47 2.16 -20.41 12.51
C GLY A 47 1.75 -19.06 13.10
N ASN A 48 2.61 -18.03 13.01
CA ASN A 48 2.27 -16.71 13.52
C ASN A 48 1.47 -15.93 12.49
N VAL A 49 0.33 -15.40 12.92
CA VAL A 49 -0.50 -14.52 12.09
C VAL A 49 0.06 -13.11 12.15
N GLY A 50 0.52 -12.60 11.00
CA GLY A 50 0.99 -11.23 10.85
C GLY A 50 -0.17 -10.22 10.81
N SER A 51 0.16 -8.93 10.92
CA SER A 51 -0.83 -7.85 10.76
C SER A 51 -1.37 -7.78 9.33
N GLY A 52 -2.69 -7.75 9.18
CA GLY A 52 -3.34 -7.56 7.89
C GLY A 52 -3.04 -6.19 7.26
N TYR A 53 -2.93 -5.15 8.10
CA TYR A 53 -2.49 -3.83 7.67
C TYR A 53 -1.10 -3.88 7.02
N HIS A 54 -0.14 -4.56 7.65
CA HIS A 54 1.21 -4.70 7.12
C HIS A 54 1.27 -5.49 5.81
N GLU A 55 0.47 -6.57 5.66
CA GLU A 55 0.40 -7.32 4.41
C GLU A 55 -0.12 -6.45 3.25
N ILE A 56 -1.16 -5.63 3.50
CA ILE A 56 -1.69 -4.70 2.50
C ILE A 56 -0.63 -3.65 2.14
N LEU A 57 -0.02 -3.01 3.14
CA LEU A 57 1.00 -1.98 2.93
C LEU A 57 2.19 -2.53 2.13
N GLN A 58 2.69 -3.70 2.50
CA GLN A 58 3.77 -4.37 1.77
C GLN A 58 3.33 -4.73 0.35
N GLY A 59 2.08 -5.16 0.14
CA GLY A 59 1.51 -5.41 -1.18
C GLY A 59 1.47 -4.15 -2.05
N ILE A 60 1.06 -3.01 -1.49
CA ILE A 60 1.04 -1.71 -2.17
C ILE A 60 2.46 -1.26 -2.54
N LEU A 61 3.42 -1.36 -1.62
CA LEU A 61 4.82 -1.01 -1.88
C LEU A 61 5.48 -1.93 -2.92
N ASN A 62 5.04 -3.19 -3.01
CA ASN A 62 5.45 -4.12 -4.07
C ASN A 62 4.59 -4.01 -5.35
N ARG A 63 3.74 -2.97 -5.46
CA ARG A 63 2.87 -2.71 -6.62
C ARG A 63 1.98 -3.89 -7.02
N LYS A 64 1.54 -4.70 -6.04
CA LYS A 64 0.63 -5.83 -6.29
C LYS A 64 -0.78 -5.31 -6.55
N THR A 65 -1.33 -5.56 -7.73
CA THR A 65 -2.70 -5.13 -8.09
C THR A 65 -3.76 -5.60 -7.09
N ILE A 66 -3.64 -6.82 -6.57
CA ILE A 66 -4.59 -7.34 -5.58
C ILE A 66 -4.58 -6.54 -4.27
N ALA A 67 -3.44 -5.96 -3.88
CA ALA A 67 -3.34 -5.13 -2.68
C ALA A 67 -4.13 -3.82 -2.80
N ILE A 68 -4.33 -3.32 -4.03
CA ILE A 68 -5.18 -2.16 -4.29
C ILE A 68 -6.63 -2.47 -3.92
N VAL A 69 -7.14 -3.64 -4.34
CA VAL A 69 -8.49 -4.10 -3.99
C VAL A 69 -8.62 -4.29 -2.48
N GLN A 70 -7.63 -4.94 -1.84
CA GLN A 70 -7.62 -5.15 -0.39
C GLN A 70 -7.59 -3.82 0.38
N PHE A 71 -6.82 -2.85 -0.09
CA PHE A 71 -6.80 -1.50 0.46
C PHE A 71 -8.18 -0.85 0.38
N TRP A 72 -8.82 -0.84 -0.79
CA TRP A 72 -10.14 -0.20 -0.97
C TRP A 72 -11.24 -0.89 -0.17
N ASP A 73 -11.19 -2.22 -0.10
CA ASP A 73 -12.05 -3.02 0.75
C ASP A 73 -11.96 -2.59 2.23
N CYS A 74 -10.75 -2.34 2.75
CA CYS A 74 -10.55 -1.86 4.11
C CYS A 74 -10.89 -0.36 4.27
N ALA A 75 -10.51 0.48 3.31
CA ALA A 75 -10.68 1.92 3.35
C ALA A 75 -12.16 2.35 3.32
N LEU A 76 -13.03 1.52 2.76
CA LEU A 76 -14.48 1.72 2.73
C LEU A 76 -15.23 0.99 3.86
N ALA A 77 -14.53 0.26 4.74
CA ALA A 77 -15.14 -0.51 5.83
C ALA A 77 -15.91 0.33 6.86
N HIS A 78 -15.69 1.65 6.88
CA HIS A 78 -16.39 2.59 7.74
C HIS A 78 -17.81 2.95 7.25
N LEU A 79 -18.18 2.57 6.02
CA LEU A 79 -19.48 2.89 5.42
C LEU A 79 -20.55 1.89 5.88
N LYS A 80 -21.75 2.40 6.17
CA LYS A 80 -22.92 1.56 6.51
C LYS A 80 -23.42 0.77 5.31
N GLN A 81 -23.47 1.41 4.15
CA GLN A 81 -23.80 0.78 2.86
C GLN A 81 -22.49 0.72 2.07
N ARG A 82 -21.81 -0.39 2.23
CA ARG A 82 -20.49 -0.60 1.66
C ARG A 82 -20.62 -1.36 0.34
N PRO A 83 -19.88 -0.96 -0.71
CA PRO A 83 -19.75 -1.77 -1.91
C PRO A 83 -19.20 -3.16 -1.60
N THR A 84 -19.69 -4.15 -2.32
CA THR A 84 -19.12 -5.49 -2.35
C THR A 84 -17.69 -5.47 -2.90
N LYS A 85 -16.95 -6.55 -2.67
CA LYS A 85 -15.58 -6.65 -3.16
C LYS A 85 -15.56 -6.69 -4.70
N GLU A 86 -16.56 -7.31 -5.29
CA GLU A 86 -16.77 -7.42 -6.73
C GLU A 86 -17.02 -6.03 -7.34
N GLU A 87 -17.91 -5.22 -6.75
CA GLU A 87 -18.12 -3.82 -7.19
C GLU A 87 -16.85 -2.98 -7.06
N ILE A 88 -16.05 -3.18 -6.01
CA ILE A 88 -14.75 -2.51 -5.86
C ILE A 88 -13.78 -2.92 -6.97
N GLN A 89 -13.75 -4.21 -7.33
CA GLN A 89 -12.89 -4.73 -8.40
C GLN A 89 -13.28 -4.16 -9.75
N GLU A 90 -14.58 -4.10 -10.07
CA GLU A 90 -15.10 -3.52 -11.31
C GLU A 90 -14.67 -2.05 -11.44
N VAL A 91 -14.93 -1.23 -10.41
CA VAL A 91 -14.55 0.19 -10.44
C VAL A 91 -13.04 0.39 -10.53
N ILE A 92 -12.24 -0.43 -9.82
CA ILE A 92 -10.78 -0.38 -9.94
C ILE A 92 -10.32 -0.78 -11.34
N GLN A 93 -10.95 -1.79 -11.95
CA GLN A 93 -10.64 -2.22 -13.32
C GLN A 93 -10.91 -1.08 -14.30
N ASP A 94 -12.08 -0.43 -14.23
CA ASP A 94 -12.43 0.71 -15.07
C ASP A 94 -11.40 1.84 -14.95
N VAL A 95 -10.96 2.15 -13.72
CA VAL A 95 -9.90 3.14 -13.48
C VAL A 95 -8.59 2.72 -14.14
N ILE A 96 -8.17 1.46 -13.98
CA ILE A 96 -6.91 0.96 -14.57
C ILE A 96 -6.97 0.98 -16.10
N GLU A 97 -8.09 0.56 -16.70
CA GLU A 97 -8.29 0.55 -18.15
C GLU A 97 -8.29 1.98 -18.72
N LYS A 98 -8.91 2.93 -18.01
CA LYS A 98 -8.95 4.34 -18.41
C LYS A 98 -7.60 5.04 -18.28
N GLU A 99 -6.90 4.85 -17.15
CA GLU A 99 -5.64 5.53 -16.86
C GLU A 99 -4.43 4.80 -17.47
N GLY A 100 -4.60 3.54 -17.90
CA GLY A 100 -3.53 2.70 -18.44
C GLY A 100 -2.48 2.27 -17.41
N THR A 101 -2.73 2.49 -16.12
CA THR A 101 -1.78 2.26 -15.03
C THR A 101 -2.46 2.15 -13.67
N THR A 102 -1.76 1.58 -12.68
CA THR A 102 -2.22 1.48 -11.29
C THR A 102 -1.70 2.59 -10.38
N LEU A 103 -0.89 3.51 -10.90
CA LEU A 103 -0.06 4.40 -10.07
C LEU A 103 -0.88 5.33 -9.19
N GLY A 104 -1.90 6.00 -9.73
CA GLY A 104 -2.76 6.89 -8.94
C GLY A 104 -3.42 6.16 -7.77
N LEU A 105 -3.84 4.90 -7.98
CA LEU A 105 -4.42 4.05 -6.94
C LEU A 105 -3.39 3.68 -5.85
N LEU A 106 -2.16 3.32 -6.25
CA LEU A 106 -1.06 3.02 -5.32
C LEU A 106 -0.66 4.26 -4.50
N GLN A 107 -0.54 5.41 -5.17
CA GLN A 107 -0.24 6.70 -4.55
C GLN A 107 -1.32 7.10 -3.54
N GLY A 108 -2.59 6.95 -3.92
CA GLY A 108 -3.73 7.20 -3.04
C GLY A 108 -3.73 6.31 -1.80
N ALA A 109 -3.40 5.02 -1.95
CA ALA A 109 -3.28 4.11 -0.83
C ALA A 109 -2.17 4.53 0.14
N ILE A 110 -0.98 4.83 -0.37
CA ILE A 110 0.14 5.30 0.46
C ILE A 110 -0.21 6.61 1.15
N GLN A 111 -0.85 7.55 0.46
CA GLN A 111 -1.27 8.82 1.04
C GLN A 111 -2.25 8.60 2.20
N VAL A 112 -3.30 7.81 1.99
CA VAL A 112 -4.32 7.55 3.01
C VAL A 112 -3.72 6.89 4.24
N LEU A 113 -2.83 5.91 4.08
CA LEU A 113 -2.20 5.22 5.20
C LEU A 113 -1.14 6.09 5.90
N GLY A 114 -0.31 6.79 5.14
CA GLY A 114 0.79 7.60 5.67
C GLY A 114 0.37 8.93 6.29
N GLU A 115 -0.77 9.49 5.88
CA GLU A 115 -1.28 10.77 6.39
C GLU A 115 -2.43 10.61 7.40
N SER A 116 -3.02 9.42 7.51
CA SER A 116 -4.06 9.16 8.52
C SER A 116 -3.50 9.23 9.93
N GLY A 117 -4.16 9.99 10.81
CA GLY A 117 -3.83 10.00 12.24
C GLY A 117 -3.95 8.63 12.93
N PHE A 118 -4.68 7.69 12.34
CA PHE A 118 -4.82 6.32 12.85
C PHE A 118 -3.59 5.46 12.56
N PHE A 119 -2.91 5.69 11.44
CA PHE A 119 -1.86 4.79 10.95
C PHE A 119 -0.50 5.46 10.78
N LYS A 120 -0.39 6.79 10.81
CA LYS A 120 0.87 7.50 10.54
C LYS A 120 2.03 7.06 11.44
N GLU A 121 1.77 6.71 12.70
CA GLU A 121 2.83 6.28 13.62
C GLU A 121 3.23 4.82 13.38
N GLU A 122 2.27 3.95 13.05
CA GLU A 122 2.55 2.58 12.61
C GLU A 122 3.27 2.55 11.27
N PHE A 123 2.88 3.42 10.33
CA PHE A 123 3.54 3.60 9.03
C PHE A 123 5.01 4.03 9.19
N LYS A 124 5.30 4.96 10.11
CA LYS A 124 6.69 5.32 10.47
C LYS A 124 7.43 4.15 11.09
N MET A 125 6.79 3.42 12.00
CA MET A 125 7.38 2.26 12.64
C MET A 125 7.73 1.18 11.63
N TYR A 126 6.87 0.93 10.63
CA TYR A 126 7.12 0.03 9.52
C TYR A 126 8.41 0.39 8.78
N TRP A 127 8.58 1.66 8.37
CA TRP A 127 9.80 2.11 7.71
C TRP A 127 11.02 2.00 8.62
N PHE A 128 10.90 2.39 9.88
CA PHE A 128 11.98 2.24 10.86
C PHE A 128 12.42 0.78 10.95
N GLN A 129 11.49 -0.16 11.15
CA GLN A 129 11.78 -1.60 11.22
C GLN A 129 12.43 -2.12 9.93
N MET A 130 11.91 -1.74 8.76
CA MET A 130 12.52 -2.11 7.48
C MET A 130 13.96 -1.63 7.37
N THR A 131 14.27 -0.40 7.79
CA THR A 131 15.66 0.11 7.76
C THR A 131 16.59 -0.59 8.75
N GLN A 132 16.06 -1.12 9.85
CA GLN A 132 16.86 -1.88 10.81
C GLN A 132 17.01 -3.35 10.43
N GLY A 133 16.07 -3.93 9.69
CA GLY A 133 16.04 -5.35 9.29
C GLY A 133 17.39 -5.89 8.78
N PRO A 134 18.06 -5.24 7.82
CA PRO A 134 19.36 -5.70 7.31
C PRO A 134 20.47 -5.78 8.36
N LYS A 135 20.35 -5.09 9.50
CA LYS A 135 21.32 -5.17 10.61
C LYS A 135 21.10 -6.39 11.50
N MET A 136 19.91 -6.98 11.45
CA MET A 136 19.47 -8.07 12.31
C MET A 136 19.59 -9.45 11.65
N VAL A 137 19.77 -9.51 10.33
CA VAL A 137 20.02 -10.76 9.59
C VAL A 137 21.49 -11.20 9.69
N LYS A 138 21.75 -12.46 9.29
CA LYS A 138 23.11 -13.01 9.26
C LYS A 138 23.99 -12.25 8.29
N GLN A 139 25.31 -12.28 8.52
CA GLN A 139 26.27 -11.48 7.76
C GLN A 139 26.19 -11.74 6.25
N GLU A 140 26.00 -13.00 5.85
CA GLU A 140 25.83 -13.42 4.46
C GLU A 140 24.55 -12.90 3.78
N GLU A 141 23.51 -12.56 4.54
CA GLU A 141 22.20 -12.10 4.03
C GLU A 141 22.07 -10.57 4.04
N LYS A 142 23.01 -9.85 4.67
CA LYS A 142 22.89 -8.40 4.88
C LYS A 142 22.82 -7.60 3.59
N GLU A 143 23.61 -7.96 2.59
CA GLU A 143 23.65 -7.23 1.32
C GLU A 143 22.33 -7.38 0.56
N GLU A 144 21.81 -8.61 0.49
CA GLU A 144 20.51 -8.89 -0.15
C GLU A 144 19.37 -8.16 0.58
N ALA A 145 19.34 -8.22 1.91
CA ALA A 145 18.37 -7.52 2.72
C ALA A 145 18.45 -5.99 2.52
N ALA A 146 19.66 -5.42 2.49
CA ALA A 146 19.87 -3.99 2.25
C ALA A 146 19.38 -3.56 0.85
N ASN A 147 19.66 -4.38 -0.18
CA ASN A 147 19.19 -4.12 -1.54
C ASN A 147 17.66 -4.19 -1.64
N ALA A 148 17.01 -5.15 -0.95
CA ALA A 148 15.56 -5.23 -0.91
C ALA A 148 14.92 -4.00 -0.26
N VAL A 149 15.49 -3.52 0.85
CA VAL A 149 15.05 -2.28 1.51
C VAL A 149 15.25 -1.06 0.61
N GLN A 150 16.40 -0.97 -0.06
CA GLN A 150 16.69 0.12 -0.99
C GLN A 150 15.69 0.16 -2.16
N PHE A 151 15.35 -1.00 -2.73
CA PHE A 151 14.34 -1.11 -3.79
C PHE A 151 12.95 -0.61 -3.34
N MET A 152 12.54 -0.95 -2.11
CA MET A 152 11.27 -0.48 -1.55
C MET A 152 11.28 1.03 -1.30
N LYS A 153 12.39 1.59 -0.82
CA LYS A 153 12.55 3.05 -0.65
C LYS A 153 12.46 3.78 -1.98
N GLU A 154 13.17 3.29 -3.00
CA GLU A 154 13.10 3.84 -4.35
C GLU A 154 11.68 3.79 -4.91
N THR A 155 10.96 2.68 -4.68
CA THR A 155 9.55 2.58 -5.07
C THR A 155 8.69 3.63 -4.36
N TYR A 156 8.88 3.85 -3.06
CA TYR A 156 8.17 4.90 -2.33
C TYR A 156 8.52 6.29 -2.86
N VAL A 157 9.79 6.58 -3.13
CA VAL A 157 10.23 7.86 -3.71
C VAL A 157 9.60 8.09 -5.08
N THR A 158 9.54 7.07 -5.94
CA THR A 158 8.82 7.18 -7.22
C THR A 158 7.35 7.49 -7.00
N LEU A 159 6.69 6.79 -6.08
CA LEU A 159 5.25 6.96 -5.87
C LEU A 159 4.95 8.31 -5.22
N MET A 160 5.76 8.77 -4.27
CA MET A 160 5.42 9.89 -3.39
C MET A 160 6.24 11.15 -3.62
N GLY A 161 7.27 11.10 -4.46
CA GLY A 161 8.18 12.24 -4.72
C GLY A 161 9.02 12.67 -3.52
N LYS A 162 9.06 11.87 -2.44
CA LYS A 162 9.78 12.16 -1.20
C LYS A 162 10.32 10.86 -0.58
N GLU A 163 11.38 10.98 0.20
CA GLU A 163 11.91 9.85 0.98
C GLU A 163 10.89 9.37 2.04
N PRO A 164 10.85 8.06 2.32
CA PRO A 164 10.14 7.56 3.49
C PRO A 164 10.88 7.95 4.79
N TYR A 165 10.21 7.73 5.91
CA TYR A 165 10.68 8.11 7.26
C TYR A 165 11.98 7.42 7.69
#